data_AF-A0A8S2R4T6-F1
#
_entry.id   AF-A0A8S2R4T6-F1
#
_cell.length_a   1.000
_cell.length_b   1.000
_cell.length_c   1.000
_cell.angle_alpha   90.00
_cell.angle_beta   90.00
_cell.angle_gamma   90.00
#
_symmetry.space_group_name_H-M   'P 1'
#
loop_
_entity.id
_entity.type
_entity.pdbx_description
1 polymer ?
#
loop_
_entity_poly.entity_id
_entity_poly.type
_entity_poly.pdbx_seq_one_letter_code
_entity_poly.pdbx_strand_id
1 'polypeptide(L)'
;MLLFLGIDSQFTMVEVIVTTIEDEFNYHFRKYVKRQEYLVMIVCALTFFVGVIYYTEGGIYFFTLVDYFAAGVSLMYIAFFEVIAVVWFYGGNRLSENIKEMTGKKAHLFFIVCWYGISPTFIVKIKRSFVSTIADKSTRKHLESRALSLRQTDDPVQAVLLNPEQT
;
A
#
# COMPACT_ATOMS: atom_id res chain seq x y z
N MET A 1 -9.01 -23.32 10.10
CA MET A 1 -9.82 -22.20 9.59
C MET A 1 -8.97 -21.13 8.90
N LEU A 2 -7.88 -20.66 9.51
CA LEU A 2 -6.98 -19.66 8.89
C LEU A 2 -6.46 -20.05 7.50
N LEU A 3 -6.17 -21.35 7.27
CA LEU A 3 -5.71 -21.85 5.97
C LEU A 3 -6.74 -21.61 4.85
N PHE A 4 -8.03 -21.88 5.09
CA PHE A 4 -9.08 -21.67 4.07
C PHE A 4 -9.30 -20.18 3.78
N LEU A 5 -9.25 -19.31 4.81
CA LEU A 5 -9.34 -17.86 4.63
C LEU A 5 -8.15 -17.32 3.82
N GLY A 6 -6.94 -17.83 4.08
CA GLY A 6 -5.74 -17.45 3.34
C GLY A 6 -5.81 -17.91 1.88
N ILE A 7 -6.23 -19.15 1.65
CA ILE A 7 -6.35 -19.70 0.29
C ILE A 7 -7.35 -18.91 -0.55
N ASP A 8 -8.53 -18.57 -0.01
CA ASP A 8 -9.56 -17.80 -0.72
C ASP A 8 -9.03 -16.42 -1.15
N SER A 9 -8.40 -15.69 -0.23
CA SER A 9 -7.79 -14.39 -0.54
C SER A 9 -6.66 -14.48 -1.58
N GLN A 10 -5.87 -15.57 -1.57
CA GLN A 10 -4.80 -15.76 -2.55
C GLN A 10 -5.35 -16.07 -3.94
N PHE A 11 -6.45 -16.81 -4.04
CA PHE A 11 -7.12 -17.04 -5.32
C PHE A 11 -7.61 -15.73 -5.93
N THR A 12 -8.27 -14.87 -5.15
CA THR A 12 -8.71 -13.55 -5.63
C THR A 12 -7.53 -12.70 -6.09
N MET A 13 -6.40 -12.71 -5.37
CA MET A 13 -5.23 -11.92 -5.76
C MET A 13 -4.64 -12.37 -7.09
N VAL A 14 -4.46 -13.68 -7.29
CA VAL A 14 -3.94 -14.23 -8.54
C VAL A 14 -4.91 -13.97 -9.69
N GLU A 15 -6.22 -14.14 -9.47
CA GLU A 15 -7.26 -13.84 -10.45
C GLU A 15 -7.20 -12.37 -10.91
N VAL A 16 -7.14 -11.42 -9.98
CA VAL A 16 -7.04 -9.98 -10.29
C VAL A 16 -5.80 -9.68 -11.13
N ILE A 17 -4.64 -10.26 -10.80
CA ILE A 17 -3.41 -10.06 -11.58
C ILE A 17 -3.58 -10.60 -13.00
N VAL A 18 -4.10 -11.82 -13.14
CA VAL A 18 -4.30 -12.48 -14.44
C VAL A 18 -5.28 -11.69 -15.29
N THR A 19 -6.44 -11.30 -14.74
CA THR A 19 -7.43 -10.50 -15.46
C THR A 19 -6.89 -9.13 -15.86
N THR A 20 -6.13 -8.46 -14.99
CA THR A 20 -5.51 -7.16 -15.33
C THR A 20 -4.56 -7.29 -16.53
N ILE A 21 -3.74 -8.36 -16.55
CA ILE A 21 -2.86 -8.66 -17.70
C ILE A 21 -3.69 -8.96 -18.95
N GLU A 22 -4.75 -9.76 -18.84
CA GLU A 22 -5.60 -10.10 -19.97
C GLU A 22 -6.34 -8.88 -20.54
N ASP A 23 -6.76 -7.94 -19.70
CA ASP A 23 -7.42 -6.70 -20.10
C ASP A 23 -6.46 -5.75 -20.84
N GLU A 24 -5.21 -5.63 -20.39
CA GLU A 24 -4.21 -4.76 -21.04
C GLU A 24 -3.73 -5.34 -22.39
N PHE A 25 -3.54 -6.66 -22.47
CA PHE A 25 -2.97 -7.32 -23.65
C PHE A 25 -4.01 -7.80 -24.68
N ASN A 26 -5.31 -7.57 -24.42
CA ASN A 26 -6.46 -8.16 -25.12
C ASN A 26 -6.44 -7.98 -26.66
N TYR A 27 -5.84 -6.92 -27.18
CA TYR A 27 -5.80 -6.66 -28.62
C TYR A 27 -4.78 -7.54 -29.39
N HIS A 28 -3.62 -7.84 -28.80
CA HIS A 28 -2.54 -8.59 -29.48
C HIS A 28 -2.46 -10.05 -29.05
N PHE A 29 -2.88 -10.38 -27.82
CA PHE A 29 -2.67 -11.69 -27.21
C PHE A 29 -3.77 -12.73 -27.48
N ARG A 30 -4.99 -12.31 -27.83
CA ARG A 30 -6.15 -13.21 -28.04
C ARG A 30 -5.92 -14.26 -29.15
N LYS A 31 -4.95 -14.01 -30.05
CA LYS A 31 -4.57 -14.93 -31.13
C LYS A 31 -3.51 -15.97 -30.72
N TYR A 32 -2.65 -15.67 -29.74
CA TYR A 32 -1.52 -16.51 -29.36
C TYR A 32 -1.77 -17.31 -28.07
N VAL A 33 -2.54 -16.79 -27.12
CA VAL A 33 -2.82 -17.47 -25.85
C VAL A 33 -4.22 -18.05 -25.88
N LYS A 34 -4.34 -19.28 -26.41
CA LYS A 34 -5.59 -20.05 -26.37
C LYS A 34 -5.84 -20.74 -25.02
N ARG A 35 -4.88 -20.70 -24.09
CA ARG A 35 -4.99 -21.34 -22.77
C ARG A 35 -4.56 -20.39 -21.67
N GLN A 36 -5.54 -19.84 -20.95
CA GLN A 36 -5.35 -19.02 -19.75
C GLN A 36 -4.53 -19.75 -18.67
N GLU A 37 -4.59 -21.09 -18.67
CA GLU A 37 -3.81 -21.99 -17.80
C GLU A 37 -2.31 -21.67 -17.78
N TYR A 38 -1.71 -21.34 -18.92
CA TYR A 38 -0.28 -21.04 -18.99
C TYR A 38 0.06 -19.68 -18.34
N LEU A 39 -0.81 -18.68 -18.46
CA LEU A 39 -0.61 -17.37 -17.81
C LEU A 39 -0.63 -17.52 -16.30
N VAL A 40 -1.61 -18.27 -15.78
CA VAL A 40 -1.71 -18.56 -14.34
C VAL A 40 -0.46 -19.28 -13.84
N MET A 41 0.02 -20.29 -14.56
CA MET A 41 1.25 -21.01 -14.19
C MET A 41 2.48 -20.09 -14.15
N ILE A 42 2.62 -19.17 -15.11
CA ILE A 42 3.73 -18.21 -15.13
C ILE A 42 3.63 -17.24 -13.95
N VAL A 43 2.45 -16.66 -13.69
CA VAL A 43 2.24 -15.72 -12.57
C VAL A 43 2.50 -16.41 -11.24
N CYS A 44 2.03 -17.65 -11.07
CA CYS A 44 2.28 -18.45 -9.87
C CYS A 44 3.77 -18.75 -9.69
N ALA A 45 4.48 -19.13 -10.75
CA ALA A 45 5.93 -19.36 -10.70
C ALA A 45 6.70 -18.08 -10.32
N LEU A 46 6.38 -16.94 -10.93
CA LEU A 46 7.01 -15.66 -10.60
C LEU A 46 6.77 -15.26 -9.14
N THR A 47 5.53 -15.42 -8.67
CA THR A 47 5.16 -15.11 -7.28
C THR A 47 5.86 -16.06 -6.29
N PHE A 48 6.07 -17.33 -6.67
CA PHE A 48 6.84 -18.27 -5.87
C PHE A 48 8.29 -17.81 -5.69
N PHE A 49 8.97 -17.38 -6.76
CA PHE A 49 10.34 -16.86 -6.67
C PHE A 49 10.45 -15.62 -5.79
N VAL A 50 9.50 -14.68 -5.90
CA VAL A 50 9.43 -13.52 -4.99
C VAL A 50 9.17 -13.99 -3.55
N GLY A 51 8.32 -15.01 -3.37
CA GLY A 51 8.04 -15.60 -2.06
C GLY A 51 9.28 -16.16 -1.35
N VAL A 52 10.23 -16.73 -2.10
CA VAL A 52 11.48 -17.32 -1.54
C VAL A 52 12.27 -16.33 -0.69
N ILE A 53 12.25 -15.03 -1.02
CA ILE A 53 13.01 -14.01 -0.25
C ILE A 53 12.54 -13.91 1.21
N TYR A 54 11.24 -14.18 1.47
CA TYR A 54 10.65 -14.08 2.80
C TYR A 54 10.97 -15.29 3.69
N TYR A 55 11.47 -16.40 3.14
CA TYR A 55 11.85 -17.58 3.90
C TYR A 55 13.30 -17.56 4.41
N THR A 56 14.09 -16.53 4.05
CA THR A 56 15.46 -16.38 4.52
C THR A 56 15.51 -15.97 6.00
N GLU A 57 16.65 -16.15 6.68
CA GLU A 57 16.87 -15.75 8.09
C GLU A 57 16.53 -14.26 8.37
N GLY A 58 16.62 -13.40 7.34
CA GLY A 58 16.23 -11.99 7.41
C GLY A 58 14.81 -11.68 6.94
N GLY A 59 14.01 -12.69 6.58
CA GLY A 59 12.74 -12.54 5.87
C GLY A 59 11.69 -11.70 6.61
N ILE A 60 11.66 -11.77 7.94
CA ILE A 60 10.72 -10.96 8.76
C ILE A 60 10.98 -9.45 8.64
N TYR A 61 12.25 -9.04 8.46
CA TYR A 61 12.61 -7.64 8.25
C TYR A 61 12.15 -7.16 6.86
N PHE A 62 12.37 -7.99 5.83
CA PHE A 62 11.85 -7.71 4.49
C PHE A 62 10.33 -7.63 4.48
N PHE A 63 9.65 -8.57 5.14
CA PHE A 63 8.20 -8.57 5.26
C PHE A 63 7.67 -7.28 5.89
N THR A 64 8.25 -6.87 7.03
CA THR A 64 7.83 -5.64 7.73
C THR A 64 8.08 -4.39 6.90
N LEU A 65 9.20 -4.35 6.17
CA LEU A 65 9.53 -3.23 5.30
C LEU A 65 8.53 -3.11 4.15
N VAL A 66 8.26 -4.22 3.45
CA VAL A 66 7.31 -4.26 2.33
C VAL A 66 5.91 -3.93 2.81
N ASP A 67 5.44 -4.48 3.93
CA ASP A 67 4.11 -4.19 4.47
C ASP A 67 3.94 -2.70 4.79
N TYR A 68 4.96 -2.08 5.42
CA TYR A 68 4.91 -0.66 5.74
C TYR A 68 4.86 0.25 4.50
N PHE A 69 5.65 -0.06 3.47
CA PHE A 69 5.71 0.77 2.26
C PHE A 69 4.56 0.47 1.27
N ALA A 70 4.25 -0.81 1.04
CA ALA A 70 3.19 -1.23 0.11
C ALA A 70 1.80 -0.97 0.70
N ALA A 71 1.42 -1.68 1.76
CA ALA A 71 0.07 -1.55 2.33
C ALA A 71 -0.12 -0.20 3.07
N GLY A 72 0.91 0.26 3.79
CA GLY A 72 0.82 1.51 4.54
C GLY A 72 0.81 2.75 3.66
N VAL A 73 1.88 2.98 2.92
CA VAL A 73 2.07 4.24 2.17
C VAL A 73 1.38 4.18 0.80
N SER A 74 1.68 3.17 -0.02
CA SER A 74 1.24 3.18 -1.43
C SER A 74 -0.26 3.04 -1.59
N LEU A 75 -0.90 2.12 -0.86
CA LEU A 75 -2.36 1.86 -0.96
C LEU A 75 -3.18 3.09 -0.51
N MET A 76 -2.71 3.81 0.51
CA MET A 76 -3.32 5.08 0.95
C MET A 76 -3.31 6.15 -0.15
N TYR A 77 -2.23 6.26 -0.92
CA TYR A 77 -2.16 7.21 -2.03
C TYR A 77 -3.02 6.78 -3.21
N ILE A 78 -3.01 5.49 -3.58
CA ILE A 78 -3.83 4.96 -4.68
C ILE A 78 -5.30 5.21 -4.39
N ALA A 79 -5.80 4.83 -3.21
CA ALA A 79 -7.20 5.04 -2.82
C ALA A 79 -7.60 6.53 -2.84
N PHE A 80 -6.69 7.43 -2.45
CA PHE A 80 -6.94 8.87 -2.51
C PHE A 80 -7.10 9.38 -3.94
N PHE A 81 -6.22 8.98 -4.85
CA PHE A 81 -6.31 9.38 -6.25
C PHE A 81 -7.51 8.75 -6.94
N GLU A 82 -7.83 7.49 -6.64
CA GLU A 82 -8.99 6.80 -7.18
C GLU A 82 -10.30 7.51 -6.81
N VAL A 83 -10.48 7.88 -5.55
CA VAL A 83 -11.70 8.60 -5.12
C VAL A 83 -11.79 9.99 -5.75
N ILE A 84 -10.67 10.71 -5.88
CA ILE A 84 -10.68 12.00 -6.59
C ILE A 84 -11.02 11.81 -8.07
N ALA A 85 -10.44 10.81 -8.73
CA ALA A 85 -10.72 10.48 -10.12
C ALA A 85 -12.22 10.18 -10.33
N VAL A 86 -12.82 9.36 -9.48
CA VAL A 86 -14.23 8.98 -9.61
C VAL A 86 -15.17 10.15 -9.28
N VAL A 87 -14.93 10.87 -8.18
CA VAL A 87 -15.88 11.90 -7.71
C VAL A 87 -15.79 13.18 -8.53
N TRP A 88 -14.57 13.64 -8.83
CA TRP A 88 -14.34 14.92 -9.51
C TRP A 88 -14.16 14.80 -11.01
N PHE A 89 -13.37 13.85 -11.52
CA PHE A 89 -13.12 13.74 -12.96
C PHE A 89 -14.25 13.01 -13.68
N TYR A 90 -14.69 11.87 -13.15
CA TYR A 90 -15.79 11.11 -13.74
C TYR A 90 -17.15 11.75 -13.43
N GLY A 91 -17.32 12.24 -12.21
CA GLY A 91 -18.53 12.90 -11.73
C GLY A 91 -19.53 11.91 -11.15
N GLY A 92 -19.83 12.05 -9.84
CA GLY A 92 -20.71 11.12 -9.13
C GLY A 92 -22.15 11.02 -9.68
N ASN A 93 -22.62 12.04 -10.41
CA ASN A 93 -23.92 12.00 -11.08
C ASN A 93 -23.93 11.07 -12.30
N ARG A 94 -22.84 11.06 -13.09
CA ARG A 94 -22.69 10.14 -14.23
C ARG A 94 -22.56 8.71 -13.74
N LEU A 95 -21.86 8.49 -12.63
CA LEU A 95 -21.80 7.19 -11.97
C LEU A 95 -23.19 6.68 -11.55
N SER A 96 -24.02 7.54 -10.95
CA SER A 96 -25.41 7.17 -10.60
C SER A 96 -26.27 6.85 -11.83
N GLU A 97 -25.97 7.45 -12.98
CA GLU A 97 -26.69 7.19 -14.24
C GLU A 97 -26.29 5.85 -14.83
N ASN A 98 -25.00 5.51 -14.88
CA ASN A 98 -24.56 4.17 -15.31
C ASN A 98 -25.15 3.07 -14.42
N ILE A 99 -25.21 3.29 -13.11
CA ILE A 99 -25.82 2.32 -12.18
C ILE A 99 -27.31 2.15 -12.49
N LYS A 100 -27.99 3.22 -12.88
CA LYS A 100 -29.40 3.15 -13.32
C LYS A 100 -29.52 2.34 -14.61
N GLU A 101 -28.60 2.47 -15.55
CA GLU A 101 -28.58 1.68 -16.79
C GLU A 101 -28.31 0.20 -16.52
N MET A 102 -27.42 -0.13 -15.59
CA MET A 102 -27.08 -1.52 -15.26
C MET A 102 -28.14 -2.23 -14.41
N THR A 103 -28.73 -1.53 -13.43
CA THR A 103 -29.65 -2.14 -12.43
C THR A 103 -31.12 -1.76 -12.67
N GLY A 104 -31.41 -0.82 -13.57
CA GLY A 104 -32.76 -0.32 -13.85
C GLY A 104 -33.33 0.65 -12.81
N LYS A 105 -32.65 0.88 -11.68
CA LYS A 105 -33.05 1.80 -10.61
C LYS A 105 -31.96 2.82 -10.32
N LYS A 106 -32.35 4.08 -10.11
CA LYS A 106 -31.38 5.13 -9.72
C LYS A 106 -30.80 4.83 -8.34
N ALA A 107 -29.52 5.11 -8.16
CA ALA A 107 -28.87 5.02 -6.85
C ALA A 107 -29.59 5.94 -5.84
N HIS A 108 -29.75 5.46 -4.60
CA HIS A 108 -30.38 6.23 -3.53
C HIS A 108 -29.54 7.48 -3.19
N LEU A 109 -30.19 8.57 -2.80
CA LEU A 109 -29.54 9.85 -2.47
C LEU A 109 -28.42 9.70 -1.42
N PHE A 110 -28.57 8.75 -0.50
CA PHE A 110 -27.53 8.38 0.48
C PHE A 110 -26.19 7.99 -0.17
N PHE A 111 -26.22 7.22 -1.27
CA PHE A 111 -25.00 6.81 -1.96
C PHE A 111 -24.32 8.00 -2.65
N ILE A 112 -25.10 8.90 -3.24
CA ILE A 112 -24.57 10.10 -3.88
C ILE A 112 -23.89 11.01 -2.85
N VAL A 113 -24.54 11.24 -1.70
CA VAL A 113 -23.95 12.01 -0.60
C VAL A 113 -22.70 11.32 -0.04
N CYS A 114 -22.72 9.99 0.06
CA CYS A 114 -21.57 9.21 0.50
C CYS A 114 -20.36 9.39 -0.44
N TRP A 115 -20.59 9.32 -1.75
CA TRP A 115 -19.52 9.49 -2.75
C TRP A 115 -18.97 10.92 -2.77
N TYR A 116 -19.83 11.95 -2.74
CA TYR A 116 -19.37 13.34 -2.80
C TYR A 116 -18.73 13.85 -1.50
N GLY A 117 -19.21 13.40 -0.34
CA GLY A 117 -18.82 13.97 0.94
C GLY A 117 -18.07 12.99 1.84
N ILE A 118 -18.65 11.82 2.10
CA ILE A 118 -18.19 10.92 3.16
C ILE A 118 -16.88 10.24 2.77
N SER A 119 -16.80 9.63 1.58
CA SER A 119 -15.61 8.95 1.10
C SER A 119 -14.36 9.84 1.02
N PRO A 120 -14.39 11.03 0.37
CA PRO A 120 -13.19 11.86 0.28
C PRO A 120 -12.77 12.43 1.63
N THR A 121 -13.72 12.82 2.49
CA THR A 121 -13.38 13.35 3.83
C THR A 121 -12.77 12.28 4.73
N PHE A 122 -13.26 11.05 4.65
CA PHE A 122 -12.72 9.93 5.42
C PHE A 122 -11.29 9.60 5.01
N ILE A 123 -11.01 9.50 3.71
CA ILE A 123 -9.67 9.20 3.18
C ILE A 123 -8.67 10.31 3.54
N VAL A 124 -9.06 11.59 3.41
CA VAL A 124 -8.18 12.71 3.78
C VAL A 124 -7.86 12.69 5.27
N LYS A 125 -8.84 12.38 6.13
CA LYS A 125 -8.61 12.25 7.59
C LYS A 125 -7.65 11.12 7.91
N ILE A 126 -7.82 9.95 7.30
CA ILE A 126 -6.92 8.81 7.51
C ILE A 126 -5.51 9.13 7.05
N LYS A 127 -5.35 9.65 5.82
CA LYS A 127 -4.06 10.07 5.28
C LYS A 127 -3.37 11.07 6.21
N ARG A 128 -4.10 12.08 6.71
CA ARG A 128 -3.56 13.10 7.62
C ARG A 128 -3.12 12.48 8.95
N SER A 129 -3.92 11.59 9.53
CA SER A 129 -3.60 10.87 10.78
C SER A 129 -2.34 10.00 10.63
N PHE A 130 -2.25 9.30 9.51
CA PHE A 130 -1.09 8.47 9.19
C PHE A 130 0.18 9.31 9.04
N VAL A 131 0.10 10.42 8.28
CA VAL A 131 1.23 11.35 8.11
C VAL A 131 1.65 11.98 9.43
N SER A 132 0.71 12.40 10.29
CA SER A 132 1.06 12.94 11.61
C SER A 132 1.73 11.89 12.50
N THR A 133 1.32 10.62 12.40
CA THR A 133 1.95 9.51 13.13
C THR A 133 3.39 9.26 12.66
N ILE A 134 3.64 9.37 11.35
CA ILE A 134 4.99 9.24 10.78
C ILE A 134 5.86 10.43 11.17
N ALA A 135 5.32 11.65 11.11
CA ALA A 135 6.03 12.86 11.49
C ALA A 135 6.45 12.83 12.97
N ASP A 136 5.59 12.35 13.86
CA ASP A 136 5.92 12.16 15.28
C ASP A 136 7.03 11.12 15.49
N LYS A 137 6.95 9.96 14.82
CA LYS A 137 8.01 8.93 14.87
C LYS A 137 9.35 9.43 14.31
N SER A 138 9.31 10.18 13.21
CA SER A 138 10.52 10.77 12.60
C SER A 138 11.16 11.80 13.54
N THR A 139 10.35 12.66 14.15
CA THR A 139 10.80 13.68 15.11
C THR A 139 11.43 13.02 16.34
N ARG A 140 10.83 11.96 16.89
CA ARG A 140 11.38 11.21 18.02
C ARG A 140 12.73 10.57 17.72
N LYS A 141 12.92 9.94 16.56
CA LYS A 141 14.23 9.39 16.18
C LYS A 141 15.31 10.46 16.09
N HIS A 142 15.00 11.63 15.54
CA HIS A 142 15.94 12.75 15.50
C HIS A 142 16.29 13.27 16.90
N LEU A 143 15.32 13.32 17.81
CA LEU A 143 15.53 13.69 19.22
C LEU A 143 16.39 12.68 19.97
N GLU A 144 16.15 11.38 19.80
CA GLU A 144 16.97 10.32 20.41
C GLU A 144 18.41 10.34 19.90
N SER A 145 18.59 10.55 18.60
CA SER A 145 19.92 10.67 17.98
C SER A 145 20.70 11.86 18.55
N ARG A 146 20.00 13.00 18.75
CA ARG A 146 20.57 14.19 19.41
C ARG A 146 20.88 13.95 20.89
N ALA A 147 19.99 13.29 21.63
CA ALA A 147 20.22 12.95 23.03
C ALA A 147 21.44 12.03 23.20
N LEU A 148 21.65 11.06 22.31
CA LEU A 148 22.83 10.20 22.31
C LEU A 148 24.13 10.97 22.01
N SER A 149 24.10 11.91 21.06
CA SER A 149 25.28 12.75 20.76
C SER A 149 25.69 13.68 21.91
N LEU A 150 24.71 14.21 22.67
CA LEU A 150 24.99 15.02 23.86
C LEU A 150 25.52 14.16 25.00
N ARG A 151 24.93 12.98 25.23
CA ARG A 151 25.41 12.04 26.25
C ARG A 151 26.87 11.63 26.03
N GLN A 152 27.28 11.44 24.77
CA GLN A 152 28.67 11.10 24.43
C GLN A 152 29.64 12.31 24.54
N THR A 153 29.11 13.54 24.55
CA THR A 153 29.91 14.76 24.78
C THR A 153 30.12 15.04 26.27
N ASP A 154 29.16 14.65 27.12
CA ASP A 154 29.21 14.81 28.58
C ASP A 154 29.99 13.70 29.32
N ASP A 155 30.40 12.63 28.62
CA ASP A 155 31.20 11.56 29.22
C ASP A 155 32.62 12.07 29.56
N PRO A 156 33.03 12.11 30.85
CA PRO A 156 34.33 12.66 31.27
C PRO A 156 35.54 11.86 30.74
N VAL A 157 35.30 10.68 30.17
CA VAL A 157 36.32 9.81 29.56
C VAL A 157 36.81 10.37 28.22
N GLN A 158 35.95 11.06 27.46
CA GLN A 158 36.33 11.64 26.16
C GLN A 158 37.12 12.96 26.33
N ALA A 159 36.83 13.72 27.39
CA ALA A 159 37.57 14.94 27.76
C ALA A 159 39.02 14.63 28.21
N VAL A 160 39.27 13.46 28.79
CA VAL A 160 40.61 12.99 29.19
C VAL A 160 41.42 12.47 27.97
N LEU A 161 40.77 11.90 26.94
CA LEU A 161 41.47 11.41 25.74
C LEU A 161 41.79 12.50 24.70
N LEU A 162 41.06 13.63 24.71
CA LEU A 162 41.30 14.77 23.80
C LEU A 162 42.33 15.78 24.33
N ASN A 163 42.86 15.60 25.55
CA ASN A 163 43.94 16.42 26.09
C ASN A 163 45.08 15.54 26.65
N PRO A 164 45.93 14.96 25.77
CA PRO A 164 47.14 14.26 26.20
C PRO A 164 48.28 15.22 26.63
N GLU A 165 48.05 16.54 26.74
CA GLU A 165 49.10 17.55 27.01
C GLU A 165 49.02 18.20 28.40
N GLN A 166 48.33 17.59 29.36
CA GLN A 166 48.42 17.98 30.78
C GLN A 166 48.64 16.78 31.71
N THR A 167 49.83 16.17 31.64
CA THR A 167 50.49 15.47 32.76
C THR A 167 52.00 15.58 32.61
#